data_AF-D6A740-F1
#
_entry.id   AF-D6A740-F1
#
_cell.length_a   1.000
_cell.length_b   1.000
_cell.length_c   1.000
_cell.angle_alpha   90.00
_cell.angle_beta   90.00
_cell.angle_gamma   90.00
#
_symmetry.space_group_name_H-M   'P 1'
#
loop_
_entity.id
_entity.type
_entity.pdbx_description
1 polymer ?
#
loop_
_entity_poly.entity_id
_entity_poly.type
_entity_poly.pdbx_seq_one_letter_code
_entity_poly.pdbx_strand_id
1 'polypeptide(L)'
;MVVCGVIGIAVMAAVDEIVFHQVLGWHHFYDRSTTRVGLLSDGLLHTAELLALVAGFFLFADLRRRQALAPAHAWAGFFLGLGTFQLFDGIVDHKLLRLHQIRYGVDVTPYDWAWNLGGLVLLLIGVGLAVRAARRGRTGAGS
;
A
#
# COMPACT_ATOMS: atom_id res chain seq x y z
N MET A 1 7.96 -12.88 -1.04
CA MET A 1 6.73 -12.19 -1.46
C MET A 1 6.12 -11.42 -0.30
N VAL A 2 5.74 -12.09 0.81
CA VAL A 2 5.13 -11.45 1.99
C VAL A 2 5.91 -10.25 2.52
N VAL A 3 7.21 -10.39 2.79
CA VAL A 3 8.05 -9.28 3.31
C VAL A 3 7.95 -8.02 2.43
N CYS A 4 8.12 -8.18 1.12
CA CYS A 4 8.01 -7.05 0.19
C CYS A 4 6.57 -6.56 0.03
N GLY A 5 5.56 -7.40 0.24
CA GLY A 5 4.16 -6.98 0.32
C GLY A 5 3.88 -6.09 1.51
N VAL A 6 4.41 -6.41 2.69
CA VAL A 6 4.34 -5.53 3.87
C VAL A 6 5.02 -4.19 3.58
N ILE A 7 6.22 -4.22 2.97
CA ILE A 7 6.90 -2.99 2.54
C ILE A 7 6.02 -2.21 1.54
N GLY A 8 5.39 -2.89 0.58
CA GLY A 8 4.50 -2.26 -0.40
C GLY A 8 3.30 -1.57 0.26
N ILE A 9 2.63 -2.24 1.20
CA ILE A 9 1.53 -1.65 1.97
C ILE A 9 2.00 -0.40 2.70
N ALA A 10 3.10 -0.51 3.44
CA ALA A 10 3.60 0.59 4.25
C ALA A 10 4.13 1.76 3.41
N VAL A 11 4.72 1.50 2.23
CA VAL A 11 5.09 2.56 1.29
C VAL A 11 3.87 3.26 0.74
N MET A 12 2.80 2.54 0.37
CA MET A 12 1.61 3.20 -0.16
C MET A 12 0.87 3.99 0.92
N ALA A 13 0.78 3.45 2.14
CA ALA A 13 0.28 4.19 3.29
C ALA A 13 1.06 5.50 3.49
N ALA A 14 2.39 5.44 3.44
CA ALA A 14 3.23 6.62 3.63
C ALA A 14 3.06 7.63 2.49
N VAL A 15 2.92 7.16 1.25
CA VAL A 15 2.60 8.04 0.12
C VAL A 15 1.26 8.72 0.36
N ASP A 16 0.26 7.96 0.80
CA ASP A 16 -1.07 8.47 1.06
C ASP A 16 -1.07 9.55 2.15
N GLU A 17 -0.52 9.19 3.32
CA GLU A 17 -0.46 10.07 4.48
C GLU A 17 0.39 11.32 4.20
N ILE A 18 1.59 11.17 3.63
CA ILE A 18 2.46 12.32 3.36
C ILE A 18 1.85 13.22 2.29
N VAL A 19 1.38 12.65 1.16
CA VAL A 19 0.94 13.47 0.04
C VAL A 19 -0.44 14.04 0.30
N PHE A 20 -1.42 13.22 0.65
CA PHE A 20 -2.81 13.65 0.72
C PHE A 20 -3.20 14.19 2.10
N HIS A 21 -2.68 13.63 3.19
CA HIS A 21 -3.03 14.14 4.53
C HIS A 21 -2.18 15.36 4.91
N GLN A 22 -0.87 15.34 4.63
CA GLN A 22 0.05 16.35 5.13
C GLN A 22 0.35 17.46 4.12
N VAL A 23 0.85 17.10 2.92
CA VAL A 23 1.28 18.10 1.92
C VAL A 23 0.08 18.81 1.29
N LEU A 24 -0.93 18.04 0.87
CA LEU A 24 -2.10 18.57 0.21
C LEU A 24 -3.22 18.94 1.19
N GLY A 25 -3.25 18.31 2.38
CA GLY A 25 -4.28 18.55 3.39
C GLY A 25 -5.70 18.27 2.88
N TRP A 26 -5.87 17.23 2.07
CA TRP A 26 -7.16 16.89 1.46
C TRP A 26 -8.12 16.22 2.44
N HIS A 27 -7.60 15.41 3.37
CA HIS A 27 -8.34 14.67 4.38
C HIS A 27 -7.41 14.21 5.52
N HIS A 28 -7.97 13.79 6.65
CA HIS A 28 -7.26 13.03 7.68
C HIS A 28 -7.74 11.57 7.66
N PHE A 29 -7.01 10.66 8.32
CA PHE A 29 -7.41 9.26 8.42
C PHE A 29 -8.79 9.08 9.07
N TYR A 30 -9.15 9.95 10.03
CA TYR A 30 -10.47 9.97 10.65
C TYR A 30 -11.08 11.37 10.68
N ASP A 31 -11.94 11.65 9.70
CA ASP A 31 -12.59 12.96 9.51
C ASP A 31 -13.99 13.06 10.13
N ARG A 32 -14.39 12.06 10.91
CA ARG A 32 -15.70 12.03 11.59
C ARG A 32 -15.71 12.71 12.96
N SER A 33 -14.69 13.50 13.28
CA SER A 33 -14.56 14.17 14.57
C SER A 33 -13.92 15.55 14.42
N THR A 34 -13.15 15.99 15.41
CA THR A 34 -12.43 17.27 15.39
C THR A 34 -11.08 17.12 14.68
N THR A 35 -10.53 18.22 14.16
CA THR A 35 -9.18 18.25 13.55
C THR A 35 -8.10 17.69 14.47
N ARG A 36 -8.23 17.88 15.80
CA ARG A 36 -7.30 17.29 16.76
C ARG A 36 -7.32 15.76 16.73
N VAL A 37 -8.50 15.16 16.55
CA VAL A 37 -8.62 13.70 16.41
C VAL A 37 -8.11 13.25 15.05
N GLY A 38 -8.37 14.00 13.98
CA GLY A 38 -7.80 13.74 12.64
C GLY A 38 -6.26 13.69 12.68
N LEU A 39 -5.63 14.72 13.23
CA LEU A 39 -4.17 14.77 13.39
C LEU A 39 -3.62 13.65 14.29
N LEU A 40 -4.33 13.28 15.36
CA LEU A 40 -3.96 12.14 16.19
C LEU A 40 -4.02 10.84 15.37
N SER A 41 -5.08 10.65 14.60
CA SER A 41 -5.25 9.44 13.79
C SER A 41 -4.22 9.33 12.67
N ASP A 42 -3.83 10.46 12.05
CA ASP A 42 -2.73 10.50 11.10
C ASP A 42 -1.42 10.08 11.77
N GLY A 43 -1.07 10.67 12.92
CA GLY A 43 0.14 10.29 13.64
C GLY A 43 0.19 8.81 14.07
N LEU A 44 -0.96 8.20 14.34
CA LEU A 44 -1.05 6.76 14.62
C LEU A 44 -0.85 5.93 13.35
N LEU A 45 -1.44 6.33 12.21
CA LEU A 45 -1.18 5.71 10.92
C LEU A 45 0.32 5.82 10.57
N HIS A 46 0.92 7.00 10.74
CA HIS A 46 2.35 7.25 10.53
C HIS A 46 3.25 6.34 11.34
N THR A 47 2.89 6.17 12.61
CA THR A 47 3.62 5.29 13.51
C THR A 47 3.54 3.84 13.02
N ALA A 48 2.35 3.40 12.60
CA ALA A 48 2.14 2.03 12.12
C ALA A 48 2.91 1.75 10.81
N GLU A 49 2.85 2.66 9.83
CA GLU A 49 3.59 2.51 8.58
C GLU A 49 5.10 2.56 8.79
N LEU A 50 5.61 3.44 9.66
CA LEU A 50 7.04 3.54 9.94
C LEU A 50 7.55 2.25 10.58
N LEU A 51 6.82 1.71 11.57
CA LEU A 51 7.15 0.44 12.19
C LEU A 51 7.12 -0.71 11.16
N ALA A 52 6.12 -0.73 10.28
CA ALA A 52 6.01 -1.73 9.21
C ALA A 52 7.15 -1.62 8.20
N LEU A 53 7.57 -0.42 7.81
CA LEU A 53 8.74 -0.18 6.95
C LEU A 53 10.03 -0.67 7.62
N VAL A 54 10.27 -0.26 8.87
CA VAL A 54 11.46 -0.68 9.62
C VAL A 54 11.51 -2.20 9.73
N ALA A 55 10.44 -2.84 10.22
CA ALA A 55 10.36 -4.30 10.33
C ALA A 55 10.52 -4.98 8.97
N GLY A 56 9.85 -4.45 7.93
CA GLY A 56 9.94 -4.95 6.56
C GLY A 56 11.36 -4.92 6.02
N PHE A 57 12.09 -3.81 6.20
CA PHE A 57 13.47 -3.70 5.76
C PHE A 57 14.44 -4.57 6.55
N PHE A 58 14.24 -4.77 7.87
CA PHE A 58 15.01 -5.75 8.64
C PHE A 58 14.81 -7.18 8.10
N LEU A 59 13.56 -7.58 7.84
CA LEU A 59 13.25 -8.88 7.26
C LEU A 59 13.81 -9.02 5.84
N PHE A 60 13.75 -7.95 5.05
CA PHE A 60 14.32 -7.91 3.69
C PHE A 60 15.85 -8.05 3.73
N ALA A 61 16.52 -7.36 4.64
CA ALA A 61 17.96 -7.47 4.86
C ALA A 61 18.35 -8.89 5.29
N ASP A 62 17.56 -9.52 6.17
CA ASP A 62 17.79 -10.91 6.57
C ASP A 62 17.62 -11.89 5.39
N LEU A 63 16.60 -11.70 4.54
CA LEU A 63 16.42 -12.49 3.32
C LEU A 63 17.62 -12.36 2.37
N ARG A 64 18.15 -11.14 2.21
CA ARG A 64 19.36 -10.90 1.40
C ARG A 64 20.57 -11.57 2.01
N ARG A 65 20.79 -11.41 3.32
CA ARG A 65 21.91 -12.01 4.05
C ARG A 65 21.94 -13.53 3.91
N ARG A 66 20.77 -14.17 3.97
CA ARG A 66 20.61 -15.63 3.83
C ARG A 66 20.58 -16.11 2.37
N GLN A 67 20.78 -15.23 1.38
CA GLN A 67 20.64 -15.55 -0.04
C GLN A 67 19.27 -16.17 -0.42
N ALA A 68 18.23 -15.86 0.36
CA ALA A 68 16.87 -16.36 0.19
C ALA A 68 15.97 -15.38 -0.58
N LEU A 69 16.50 -14.22 -0.97
CA LEU A 69 15.75 -13.22 -1.72
C LEU A 69 15.63 -13.63 -3.19
N ALA A 70 14.40 -13.90 -3.64
CA ALA A 70 14.09 -14.06 -5.06
C ALA A 70 13.56 -12.73 -5.65
N PRO A 71 14.32 -12.00 -6.49
CA PRO A 71 13.95 -10.66 -6.93
C PRO A 71 12.59 -10.57 -7.63
N ALA A 72 12.24 -11.58 -8.44
CA ALA A 72 10.94 -11.62 -9.11
C ALA A 72 9.76 -11.69 -8.11
N HIS A 73 9.90 -12.48 -7.04
CA HIS A 73 8.89 -12.60 -5.99
C HIS A 73 8.89 -11.40 -5.04
N ALA A 74 10.01 -10.69 -4.92
CA ALA A 74 10.12 -9.46 -4.17
C ALA A 74 9.31 -8.34 -4.84
N TRP A 75 9.55 -8.10 -6.14
CA TRP A 75 8.79 -7.12 -6.91
C TRP A 75 7.30 -7.46 -7.00
N ALA A 76 6.96 -8.73 -7.22
CA ALA A 76 5.56 -9.17 -7.18
C ALA A 76 4.91 -8.82 -5.84
N GLY A 77 5.57 -9.15 -4.72
CA GLY A 77 5.09 -8.81 -3.39
C GLY A 77 4.89 -7.30 -3.20
N PHE A 78 5.88 -6.50 -3.57
CA PHE A 78 5.83 -5.04 -3.44
C PHE A 78 4.63 -4.43 -4.15
N PHE A 79 4.42 -4.74 -5.43
CA PHE A 79 3.27 -4.21 -6.19
C PHE A 79 1.93 -4.75 -5.69
N LEU A 80 1.86 -6.01 -5.25
CA LEU A 80 0.67 -6.54 -4.59
C LEU A 80 0.34 -5.72 -3.33
N GLY A 81 1.35 -5.39 -2.52
CA GLY A 81 1.18 -4.57 -1.33
C GLY A 81 0.68 -3.16 -1.63
N LEU A 82 1.34 -2.47 -2.58
CA LEU A 82 0.94 -1.14 -3.04
C LEU A 82 -0.53 -1.10 -3.48
N GLY A 83 -0.91 -1.99 -4.40
CA GLY A 83 -2.27 -2.02 -4.95
C GLY A 83 -3.32 -2.46 -3.94
N THR A 84 -2.97 -3.38 -3.03
CA THR A 84 -3.88 -3.84 -1.98
C THR A 84 -4.22 -2.71 -1.01
N PHE A 85 -3.23 -1.95 -0.54
CA PHE A 85 -3.48 -0.81 0.34
C PHE A 85 -4.37 0.23 -0.35
N GLN A 86 -4.00 0.65 -1.57
CA GLN A 86 -4.75 1.69 -2.29
C GLN A 86 -6.22 1.33 -2.51
N LEU A 87 -6.50 0.07 -2.86
CA LEU A 87 -7.87 -0.42 -3.04
C LEU A 87 -8.60 -0.61 -1.72
N PHE A 88 -7.90 -1.08 -0.68
CA PHE A 88 -8.48 -1.22 0.64
C PHE A 88 -8.93 0.13 1.17
N ASP A 89 -8.05 1.12 1.14
CA ASP A 89 -8.40 2.48 1.53
C ASP A 89 -9.54 3.04 0.65
N GLY A 90 -9.39 2.96 -0.68
CA GLY A 90 -10.37 3.46 -1.65
C GLY A 90 -11.77 2.87 -1.55
N ILE A 91 -11.91 1.63 -1.09
CA ILE A 91 -13.19 0.90 -1.04
C ILE A 91 -13.67 0.76 0.41
N VAL A 92 -12.81 0.26 1.29
CA VAL A 92 -13.17 -0.06 2.67
C VAL A 92 -13.22 1.22 3.48
N ASP A 93 -12.13 1.97 3.57
CA ASP A 93 -12.08 3.14 4.45
C ASP A 93 -12.94 4.29 3.91
N HIS A 94 -12.87 4.53 2.61
CA HIS A 94 -13.62 5.60 1.95
C HIS A 94 -15.11 5.31 1.72
N LYS A 95 -15.51 4.08 1.37
CA LYS A 95 -16.91 3.81 0.92
C LYS A 95 -17.69 2.92 1.87
N LEU A 96 -17.08 1.87 2.40
CA LEU A 96 -17.74 0.95 3.32
C LEU A 96 -17.84 1.53 4.74
N LEU A 97 -16.70 1.89 5.33
CA LEU A 97 -16.59 2.43 6.67
C LEU A 97 -16.82 3.94 6.72
N ARG A 98 -16.51 4.64 5.62
CA ARG A 98 -16.63 6.09 5.48
C ARG A 98 -15.90 6.84 6.62
N LEU A 99 -14.66 6.43 6.86
CA LEU A 99 -13.78 7.06 7.85
C LEU A 99 -13.40 8.47 7.44
N HIS A 100 -13.12 8.65 6.15
CA HIS A 100 -12.82 9.90 5.46
C HIS A 100 -13.25 9.82 3.99
N GLN A 101 -12.98 10.83 3.17
CA GLN A 101 -13.12 10.80 1.71
C GLN A 101 -11.82 11.30 1.08
N ILE A 102 -11.48 10.79 -0.11
CA ILE A 102 -10.26 11.18 -0.85
C ILE A 102 -10.14 12.70 -0.96
N ARG A 103 -11.26 13.39 -1.17
CA ARG A 103 -11.29 14.85 -1.27
C ARG A 103 -12.67 15.42 -0.93
N TYR A 104 -12.67 16.54 -0.23
CA TYR A 104 -13.86 17.29 0.14
C TYR A 104 -14.06 18.57 -0.70
N GLY A 105 -15.30 19.06 -0.74
CA GLY A 105 -15.65 20.35 -1.36
C GLY A 105 -15.67 20.37 -2.89
N VAL A 106 -15.59 19.21 -3.55
CA VAL A 106 -15.57 19.05 -5.02
C VAL A 106 -16.42 17.85 -5.43
N ASP A 107 -16.69 17.70 -6.73
CA ASP A 107 -17.13 16.41 -7.25
C ASP A 107 -16.01 15.38 -7.05
N VAL A 108 -16.25 14.43 -6.16
CA VAL A 108 -15.29 13.40 -5.74
C VAL A 108 -15.16 12.28 -6.77
N THR A 109 -16.15 12.12 -7.67
CA THR A 109 -16.23 11.01 -8.64
C THR A 109 -14.95 10.79 -9.45
N PRO A 110 -14.33 11.81 -10.09
CA PRO A 110 -13.09 11.59 -10.84
C PRO A 110 -11.91 11.18 -9.95
N TYR A 111 -11.88 11.63 -8.69
CA TYR A 111 -10.84 11.26 -7.72
C TYR A 111 -11.00 9.82 -7.25
N ASP A 112 -12.24 9.39 -6.97
CA ASP A 112 -12.57 8.00 -6.65
C ASP A 112 -12.13 7.04 -7.77
N TRP A 113 -12.39 7.41 -9.02
CA TRP A 113 -11.96 6.61 -10.17
C TRP A 113 -10.45 6.56 -10.29
N ALA A 114 -9.76 7.70 -10.21
CA ALA A 114 -8.31 7.75 -10.30
C ALA A 114 -7.64 6.90 -9.20
N TRP A 115 -8.13 7.00 -7.97
CA TRP A 115 -7.62 6.26 -6.81
C TRP A 115 -7.76 4.75 -6.97
N ASN A 116 -8.97 4.29 -7.26
CA ASN A 116 -9.25 2.86 -7.36
C ASN A 116 -8.66 2.23 -8.63
N LEU A 117 -8.69 2.93 -9.77
CA LEU A 117 -8.04 2.44 -10.99
C LEU A 117 -6.52 2.38 -10.83
N GLY A 118 -5.91 3.37 -10.18
CA GLY A 118 -4.49 3.34 -9.83
C GLY A 118 -4.14 2.14 -8.96
N GLY A 119 -4.90 1.90 -7.90
CA GLY A 119 -4.74 0.73 -7.04
C GLY A 119 -4.90 -0.59 -7.79
N LEU A 120 -5.92 -0.69 -8.66
CA LEU A 120 -6.16 -1.87 -9.49
C LEU A 120 -4.99 -2.13 -10.46
N VAL A 121 -4.45 -1.10 -11.11
CA VAL A 121 -3.29 -1.24 -12.02
C VAL A 121 -2.09 -1.78 -11.24
N LEU A 122 -1.79 -1.21 -10.08
CA LEU A 122 -0.68 -1.68 -9.22
C LEU A 122 -0.87 -3.14 -8.79
N LEU A 123 -2.09 -3.50 -8.38
CA LEU A 123 -2.42 -4.87 -7.99
C LEU A 123 -2.23 -5.84 -9.17
N LEU A 124 -2.74 -5.50 -10.35
CA LEU A 124 -2.62 -6.32 -11.56
C LEU A 124 -1.15 -6.48 -12.01
N ILE A 125 -0.32 -5.44 -11.87
CA ILE A 125 1.13 -5.56 -12.05
C ILE A 125 1.71 -6.59 -11.09
N GLY A 126 1.36 -6.50 -9.80
CA GLY A 126 1.79 -7.45 -8.78
C GLY A 126 1.39 -8.90 -9.10
N VAL A 127 0.14 -9.12 -9.51
CA VAL A 127 -0.38 -10.44 -9.93
C VAL A 127 0.36 -10.95 -11.16
N GLY A 128 0.55 -10.12 -12.19
CA GLY A 128 1.28 -10.49 -13.41
C GLY A 128 2.73 -10.90 -13.12
N LEU A 129 3.40 -10.16 -12.24
CA LEU A 129 4.75 -10.49 -11.78
C LEU A 129 4.77 -11.79 -10.98
N ALA A 130 3.80 -12.03 -10.09
CA ALA A 130 3.69 -13.26 -9.31
C ALA A 130 3.51 -14.49 -10.22
N VAL A 131 2.61 -14.40 -11.21
CA VAL A 131 2.39 -15.46 -12.20
C VAL A 131 3.66 -15.74 -13.00
N ARG A 132 4.36 -14.70 -13.46
CA ARG A 132 5.63 -14.85 -14.19
C ARG A 132 6.71 -15.50 -13.33
N ALA A 133 6.80 -15.11 -12.06
CA ALA A 133 7.77 -15.66 -11.12
C ALA A 133 7.52 -17.16 -10.85
N ALA A 134 6.25 -17.55 -10.65
CA ALA A 134 5.86 -18.94 -10.43
C ALA A 134 6.17 -19.83 -11.65
N ARG A 135 5.94 -19.33 -12.87
CA ARG A 135 6.26 -20.06 -14.11
C ARG A 135 7.75 -20.34 -14.26
N ARG A 136 8.61 -19.37 -13.93
CA ARG A 136 10.08 -19.53 -13.99
C ARG A 136 10.62 -20.55 -12.99
N GLY A 137 10.03 -20.62 -11.80
CA GLY A 137 10.39 -21.64 -10.81
C GLY A 137 10.07 -23.07 -11.27
N ARG A 138 8.99 -23.24 -12.04
CA ARG A 138 8.59 -24.55 -12.59
C ARG A 138 9.48 -25.01 -13.73
N THR A 139 9.95 -24.10 -14.59
CA THR A 139 10.83 -24.45 -15.71
C THR A 139 12.26 -24.81 -15.27
N GLY A 140 12.75 -24.22 -14.17
CA GLY A 140 14.09 -24.54 -13.64
C GLY A 140 14.16 -25.77 -12.75
N ALA A 141 13.02 -26.34 -12.33
CA ALA A 141 12.95 -27.57 -11.54
C ALA A 141 12.80 -28.84 -12.41
N GLY A 142 12.65 -28.69 -13.73
CA GLY A 142 12.50 -29.78 -14.69
C GLY A 142 13.69 -29.97 -15.63
N SER A 143 14.82 -29.31 -15.36
CA SER A 143 16.10 -29.39 -16.09
C SER A 143 17.20 -29.81 -15.14
#